data_AF-A0A401S0N3-F1
#
_entry.id   AF-A0A401S0N3-F1
#
_cell.length_a   1.000
_cell.length_b   1.000
_cell.length_c   1.000
_cell.angle_alpha   90.00
_cell.angle_beta   90.00
_cell.angle_gamma   90.00
#
_symmetry.space_group_name_H-M   'P 1'
#
loop_
_entity.id
_entity.type
_entity.pdbx_description
1 polymer ?
#
loop_
_entity_poly.entity_id
_entity_poly.type
_entity_poly.pdbx_seq_one_letter_code
_entity_poly.pdbx_strand_id
1 'polypeptide(L)'
;MPFGKQIYPLFNNVHQEQTNFDFRKKRRDSVFHNYVKRLTKSWIFKGIIFTSILANSLFLALETDYQMANRFFLFFNVAEQLFLAIYTVEFLVKIYVDPIKYWKIGFNVFDFIVLSLSFIHRFLPVRFKRSLYWLHIVRPLRILRIISFIRGLQVLTTALVSTLKNVFFVLFLLFLLMTVFALIGYYFYGNSDHGDFKNWGSLRSAYFTLFSLVTLDGWTDLQAETGKFGFASSRFFVIGFILLGCYLFFNLFIGVVIINIRETTTAFNKGLQTERETILLQKKQAMLQRQQSHIADLIEKQKTSQFESFSEIVEKVKQTLRHDDYVLLDDLCSSLSFIDIYFTSLDEQDNTLYKLQQLYFEISYVLGNLLEVDRHQEHSEKKGGDGANKPN
;
A
#
# COMPACT_ATOMS: atom_id res chain seq x y z
N MET A 1 18.76 33.62 -14.12
CA MET A 1 19.17 32.30 -14.64
C MET A 1 20.16 31.68 -13.67
N PRO A 2 19.76 30.60 -12.98
CA PRO A 2 20.45 29.34 -13.20
C PRO A 2 19.47 28.15 -13.16
N PHE A 3 19.13 27.59 -14.32
CA PHE A 3 18.41 26.32 -14.42
C PHE A 3 19.14 25.46 -15.44
N GLY A 4 20.04 24.61 -14.95
CA GLY A 4 20.89 23.76 -15.78
C GLY A 4 21.42 22.52 -15.08
N LYS A 5 20.75 22.06 -14.01
CA LYS A 5 21.06 20.80 -13.30
C LYS A 5 19.80 20.24 -12.64
N GLN A 6 18.82 19.76 -13.42
CA GLN A 6 17.73 18.96 -12.81
C GLN A 6 16.95 18.06 -13.76
N ILE A 7 17.54 17.66 -14.89
CA ILE A 7 16.97 16.59 -15.73
C ILE A 7 18.10 15.59 -15.91
N TYR A 8 18.08 14.54 -15.10
CA TYR A 8 18.63 13.18 -15.31
C TYR A 8 18.80 12.48 -13.95
N PRO A 9 17.72 11.89 -13.38
CA PRO A 9 17.88 10.73 -12.51
C PRO A 9 17.13 9.48 -12.99
N LEU A 10 16.46 9.52 -14.15
CA LEU A 10 15.56 8.44 -14.59
C LEU A 10 16.20 7.31 -15.41
N PHE A 11 17.41 7.48 -15.95
CA PHE A 11 18.06 6.46 -16.77
C PHE A 11 19.16 5.64 -16.06
N ASN A 12 19.72 6.12 -14.95
CA ASN A 12 20.76 5.37 -14.22
C ASN A 12 20.22 4.40 -13.16
N ASN A 13 18.99 4.60 -12.68
CA ASN A 13 18.42 3.72 -11.65
C ASN A 13 17.92 2.37 -12.21
N VAL A 14 17.60 2.29 -13.51
CA VAL A 14 17.11 1.03 -14.10
C VAL A 14 18.25 0.01 -14.27
N HIS A 15 19.48 0.46 -14.53
CA HIS A 15 20.64 -0.44 -14.65
C HIS A 15 21.38 -0.69 -13.33
N GLN A 16 21.26 0.18 -12.33
CA GLN A 16 21.83 -0.06 -10.99
C GLN A 16 20.92 -0.90 -10.06
N GLU A 17 19.61 -0.90 -10.23
CA GLU A 17 18.74 -1.85 -9.49
C GLU A 17 18.80 -3.28 -10.05
N GLN A 18 19.16 -3.46 -11.32
CA GLN A 18 19.29 -4.79 -11.92
C GLN A 18 20.64 -5.47 -11.64
N THR A 19 21.67 -4.73 -11.23
CA THR A 19 23.04 -5.26 -11.08
C THR A 19 23.42 -5.63 -9.64
N ASN A 20 22.58 -5.28 -8.64
CA ASN A 20 22.93 -5.43 -7.22
C ASN A 20 22.21 -6.55 -6.44
N PHE A 21 21.57 -7.52 -7.10
CA PHE A 21 20.86 -8.60 -6.38
C PHE A 21 20.99 -10.02 -6.94
N ASP A 22 22.07 -10.36 -7.66
CA ASP A 22 22.25 -11.74 -8.16
C ASP A 22 23.47 -12.50 -7.60
N PHE A 23 23.93 -12.09 -6.40
CA PHE A 23 24.86 -12.90 -5.58
C PHE A 23 24.16 -13.95 -4.69
N ARG A 24 22.96 -14.42 -5.07
CA ARG A 24 22.42 -15.65 -4.47
C ARG A 24 23.02 -16.84 -5.18
N LYS A 25 24.08 -17.40 -4.58
CA LYS A 25 24.62 -18.75 -4.78
C LYS A 25 23.62 -19.65 -5.55
N LYS A 26 23.79 -19.79 -6.87
CA LYS A 26 22.88 -20.54 -7.74
C LYS A 26 22.80 -21.97 -7.22
N ARG A 27 21.65 -22.35 -6.64
CA ARG A 27 21.43 -23.66 -6.02
C ARG A 27 21.67 -24.75 -7.09
N ARG A 28 22.47 -25.78 -6.78
CA ARG A 28 22.83 -26.87 -7.72
C ARG A 28 21.64 -27.76 -8.10
N ASP A 29 20.60 -27.80 -7.27
CA ASP A 29 19.44 -28.68 -7.32
C ASP A 29 18.17 -27.98 -7.83
N SER A 30 18.29 -27.18 -8.90
CA SER A 30 17.18 -26.34 -9.40
C SER A 30 15.94 -27.15 -9.84
N VAL A 31 16.13 -28.34 -10.43
CA VAL A 31 15.04 -29.21 -10.91
C VAL A 31 14.23 -29.77 -9.74
N PHE A 32 14.91 -30.36 -8.75
CA PHE A 32 14.26 -30.91 -7.55
C PHE A 32 13.62 -29.81 -6.71
N HIS A 33 14.31 -28.68 -6.52
CA HIS A 33 13.75 -27.50 -5.85
C HIS A 33 12.44 -27.03 -6.51
N ASN A 34 12.41 -26.93 -7.85
CA ASN A 34 11.21 -26.52 -8.57
C ASN A 34 10.06 -27.54 -8.41
N TYR A 35 10.37 -28.84 -8.39
CA TYR A 35 9.38 -29.87 -8.09
C TYR A 35 8.80 -29.71 -6.67
N VAL A 36 9.65 -29.59 -5.65
CA VAL A 36 9.21 -29.41 -4.25
C VAL A 36 8.44 -28.09 -4.06
N LYS A 37 8.84 -27.03 -4.77
CA LYS A 37 8.13 -25.75 -4.79
C LYS A 37 6.74 -25.85 -5.44
N ARG A 38 6.58 -26.69 -6.47
CA ARG A 38 5.26 -26.99 -7.07
C ARG A 38 4.42 -27.83 -6.10
N LEU A 39 5.01 -28.82 -5.45
CA LEU A 39 4.34 -29.67 -4.46
C LEU A 39 3.76 -28.85 -3.30
N THR A 40 4.56 -27.97 -2.69
CA THR A 40 4.10 -27.10 -1.57
C THR A 40 2.99 -26.13 -1.95
N LYS A 41 2.91 -25.74 -3.23
CA LYS A 41 1.84 -24.88 -3.74
C LYS A 41 0.58 -25.64 -4.15
N SER A 42 0.68 -26.95 -4.36
CA SER A 42 -0.45 -27.77 -4.82
C SER A 42 -1.61 -27.74 -3.81
N TRP A 43 -2.84 -27.70 -4.34
CA TRP A 43 -4.05 -27.81 -3.52
C TRP A 43 -4.05 -29.11 -2.72
N ILE A 44 -3.59 -30.21 -3.32
CA ILE A 44 -3.55 -31.54 -2.71
C ILE A 44 -2.68 -31.53 -1.45
N PHE A 45 -1.46 -31.01 -1.53
CA PHE A 45 -0.58 -30.93 -0.37
C PHE A 45 -1.19 -30.09 0.75
N LYS A 46 -1.74 -28.91 0.42
CA LYS A 46 -2.42 -28.06 1.41
C LYS A 46 -3.64 -28.75 2.02
N GLY A 47 -4.41 -29.46 1.20
CA GLY A 47 -5.57 -30.26 1.63
C GLY A 47 -5.18 -31.37 2.59
N ILE A 48 -4.13 -32.14 2.29
CA ILE A 48 -3.62 -33.19 3.18
C ILE A 48 -3.24 -32.63 4.54
N ILE A 49 -2.48 -31.53 4.58
CA ILE A 49 -2.09 -30.93 5.86
C ILE A 49 -3.32 -30.41 6.61
N PHE A 50 -4.24 -29.72 5.92
CA PHE A 50 -5.47 -29.22 6.52
C PHE A 50 -6.32 -30.35 7.13
N THR A 51 -6.56 -31.41 6.37
CA THR A 51 -7.29 -32.60 6.84
C THR A 51 -6.55 -33.27 8.00
N SER A 52 -5.22 -33.31 8.00
CA SER A 52 -4.44 -33.86 9.12
C SER A 52 -4.62 -33.04 10.40
N ILE A 53 -4.73 -31.72 10.31
CA ILE A 53 -5.00 -30.86 11.47
C ILE A 53 -6.41 -31.13 12.02
N LEU A 54 -7.41 -31.21 11.15
CA LEU A 54 -8.78 -31.54 11.56
C LEU A 54 -8.88 -32.94 12.18
N ALA A 55 -8.25 -33.94 11.57
CA ALA A 55 -8.21 -35.30 12.08
C ALA A 55 -7.51 -35.36 13.45
N ASN A 56 -6.36 -34.70 13.61
CA ASN A 56 -5.67 -34.63 14.90
C ASN A 56 -6.55 -33.98 15.99
N SER A 57 -7.27 -32.92 15.64
CA SER A 57 -8.20 -32.24 16.55
C SER A 57 -9.35 -33.17 16.97
N LEU A 58 -9.90 -33.95 16.04
CA LEU A 58 -10.94 -34.93 16.32
C LEU A 58 -10.42 -36.06 17.22
N PHE A 59 -9.21 -36.56 16.96
CA PHE A 59 -8.60 -37.61 17.77
C PHE A 59 -8.35 -37.13 19.20
N LEU A 60 -7.90 -35.88 19.38
CA LEU A 60 -7.74 -35.27 20.69
C LEU A 60 -9.09 -35.14 21.43
N ALA A 61 -10.16 -34.78 20.73
CA ALA A 61 -11.50 -34.73 21.31
C ALA A 61 -11.98 -36.12 21.75
N LEU A 62 -11.74 -37.16 20.94
CA LEU A 62 -12.08 -38.55 21.29
C LEU A 62 -11.23 -39.09 22.44
N GLU A 63 -9.96 -38.71 22.54
CA GLU A 63 -9.06 -39.05 23.66
C GLU A 63 -9.51 -38.40 24.99
N THR A 64 -10.38 -37.39 24.94
CA THR A 64 -10.86 -36.74 26.18
C THR A 64 -11.84 -37.63 26.96
N ASP A 65 -12.51 -38.58 26.30
CA ASP A 65 -13.29 -39.62 26.99
C ASP A 65 -12.34 -40.66 27.60
N TYR A 66 -12.36 -40.76 28.94
CA TYR A 66 -11.51 -41.67 29.70
C TYR A 66 -11.66 -43.15 29.28
N GLN A 67 -12.88 -43.59 28.95
CA GLN A 67 -13.13 -44.98 28.57
C GLN A 67 -12.50 -45.31 27.21
N MET A 68 -12.63 -44.40 26.25
CA MET A 68 -12.05 -44.54 24.91
C MET A 68 -10.53 -44.42 24.94
N ALA A 69 -10.00 -43.45 25.70
CA ALA A 69 -8.56 -43.24 25.85
C ALA A 69 -7.85 -44.48 26.38
N ASN A 70 -8.43 -45.15 27.39
CA ASN A 70 -7.80 -46.32 28.00
C ASN A 70 -7.91 -47.57 27.12
N ARG A 71 -9.05 -47.76 26.43
CA ARG A 71 -9.26 -48.90 25.51
C ARG A 71 -8.35 -48.82 24.27
N PHE A 72 -8.14 -47.62 23.73
CA PHE A 72 -7.41 -47.39 22.47
C PHE A 72 -6.10 -46.62 22.67
N PHE A 73 -5.47 -46.75 23.85
CA PHE A 73 -4.27 -46.00 24.22
C PHE A 73 -3.15 -46.07 23.17
N LEU A 74 -2.83 -47.29 22.70
CA LEU A 74 -1.77 -47.49 21.72
C LEU A 74 -2.09 -46.83 20.38
N PHE A 75 -3.36 -46.88 19.96
CA PHE A 75 -3.82 -46.26 18.71
C PHE A 75 -3.68 -44.74 18.76
N PHE A 76 -4.15 -44.07 19.83
CA PHE A 76 -4.00 -42.63 19.98
C PHE A 76 -2.53 -42.20 20.05
N ASN A 77 -1.68 -42.96 20.72
CA ASN A 77 -0.26 -42.64 20.82
C ASN A 77 0.46 -42.73 19.46
N VAL A 78 0.17 -43.77 18.67
CA VAL A 78 0.68 -43.92 17.29
C VAL A 78 0.16 -42.79 16.41
N ALA A 79 -1.13 -42.46 16.49
CA ALA A 79 -1.71 -41.34 15.74
C ALA A 79 -1.04 -40.00 16.08
N GLU A 80 -0.81 -39.70 17.36
CA GLU A 80 -0.09 -38.48 17.78
C GLU A 80 1.33 -38.42 17.19
N GLN A 81 2.02 -39.56 17.09
CA GLN A 81 3.36 -39.63 16.47
C GLN A 81 3.29 -39.45 14.95
N LEU A 82 2.29 -40.04 14.28
CA LEU A 82 2.07 -39.85 12.84
C LEU A 82 1.79 -38.39 12.51
N PHE A 83 0.90 -37.72 13.25
CA PHE A 83 0.63 -36.30 13.01
C PHE A 83 1.87 -35.43 13.26
N LEU A 84 2.65 -35.69 14.31
CA LEU A 84 3.91 -34.98 14.54
C LEU A 84 4.90 -35.19 13.39
N ALA A 85 4.99 -36.40 12.84
CA ALA A 85 5.83 -36.69 11.68
C ALA A 85 5.36 -35.92 10.43
N ILE A 86 4.05 -35.91 10.13
CA ILE A 86 3.47 -35.14 9.02
C ILE A 86 3.84 -33.65 9.14
N TYR A 87 3.69 -33.08 10.33
CA TYR A 87 4.02 -31.67 10.58
C TYR A 87 5.52 -31.37 10.48
N THR A 88 6.35 -32.33 10.87
CA THR A 88 7.81 -32.21 10.73
C THR A 88 8.21 -32.22 9.26
N VAL A 89 7.64 -33.13 8.46
CA VAL A 89 7.87 -33.19 7.01
C VAL A 89 7.40 -31.91 6.34
N GLU A 90 6.21 -31.41 6.69
CA GLU A 90 5.70 -30.13 6.20
C GLU A 90 6.69 -28.98 6.47
N PHE A 91 7.19 -28.87 7.71
CA PHE A 91 8.18 -27.88 8.09
C PHE A 91 9.47 -28.01 7.27
N LEU A 92 10.04 -29.23 7.18
CA LEU A 92 11.28 -29.50 6.44
C LEU A 92 11.15 -29.18 4.96
N VAL A 93 10.00 -29.49 4.36
CA VAL A 93 9.71 -29.19 2.96
C VAL A 93 9.59 -27.67 2.76
N LYS A 94 8.88 -26.95 3.64
CA LYS A 94 8.72 -25.48 3.55
C LYS A 94 10.06 -24.74 3.73
N ILE A 95 10.89 -25.14 4.70
CA ILE A 95 12.21 -24.53 4.92
C ILE A 95 13.18 -24.85 3.79
N TYR A 96 13.11 -26.05 3.20
CA TYR A 96 13.93 -26.42 2.05
C TYR A 96 13.60 -25.54 0.82
N VAL A 97 12.31 -25.26 0.55
CA VAL A 97 11.91 -24.42 -0.58
C VAL A 97 12.43 -22.99 -0.42
N ASP A 98 12.17 -22.30 0.68
CA ASP A 98 12.67 -20.93 0.82
C ASP A 98 12.99 -20.60 2.29
N PRO A 99 14.24 -20.84 2.74
CA PRO A 99 14.58 -20.71 4.14
C PRO A 99 14.45 -19.26 4.63
N ILE A 100 14.83 -18.28 3.80
CA ILE A 100 14.79 -16.87 4.20
C ILE A 100 13.35 -16.36 4.22
N LYS A 101 12.54 -16.71 3.21
CA LYS A 101 11.14 -16.27 3.16
C LYS A 101 10.29 -16.95 4.22
N TYR A 102 10.62 -18.19 4.62
CA TYR A 102 9.91 -18.90 5.68
C TYR A 102 9.83 -18.09 6.97
N TRP A 103 10.97 -17.59 7.45
CA TRP A 103 11.06 -16.80 8.69
C TRP A 103 10.46 -15.39 8.60
N LYS A 104 10.29 -14.86 7.38
CA LYS A 104 9.63 -13.56 7.17
C LYS A 104 8.10 -13.63 7.24
N ILE A 105 7.52 -14.82 7.10
CA ILE A 105 6.07 -15.01 7.12
C ILE A 105 5.63 -15.36 8.54
N GLY A 106 4.91 -14.45 9.21
CA GLY A 106 4.50 -14.61 10.61
C GLY A 106 3.75 -15.92 10.92
N PHE A 107 2.83 -16.35 10.05
CA PHE A 107 2.09 -17.60 10.23
C PHE A 107 2.96 -18.86 10.10
N ASN A 108 4.02 -18.82 9.29
CA ASN A 108 4.97 -19.92 9.22
C ASN A 108 5.79 -20.01 10.52
N VAL A 109 6.20 -18.86 11.09
CA VAL A 109 6.88 -18.81 12.39
C VAL A 109 5.96 -19.33 13.49
N PHE A 110 4.67 -18.98 13.47
CA PHE A 110 3.67 -19.52 14.39
C PHE A 110 3.58 -21.05 14.31
N ASP A 111 3.46 -21.63 13.12
CA ASP A 111 3.45 -23.08 12.93
C ASP A 111 4.73 -23.74 13.47
N PHE A 112 5.90 -23.12 13.29
CA PHE A 112 7.16 -23.60 13.83
C PHE A 112 7.21 -23.59 15.37
N ILE A 113 6.67 -22.55 16.01
CA ILE A 113 6.59 -22.46 17.47
C ILE A 113 5.71 -23.60 18.01
N VAL A 114 4.55 -23.84 17.40
CA VAL A 114 3.64 -24.92 17.78
C VAL A 114 4.28 -26.30 17.59
N LEU A 115 5.02 -26.49 16.48
CA LEU A 115 5.78 -27.71 16.23
C LEU A 115 6.86 -27.92 17.30
N SER A 116 7.63 -26.88 17.61
CA SER A 116 8.71 -26.92 18.61
C SER A 116 8.18 -27.26 20.00
N LEU A 117 7.07 -26.63 20.42
CA LEU A 117 6.39 -26.96 21.67
C LEU A 117 5.91 -28.41 21.70
N SER A 118 5.43 -28.93 20.56
CA SER A 118 4.98 -30.32 20.44
C SER A 118 6.14 -31.31 20.57
N PHE A 119 7.31 -30.99 20.02
CA PHE A 119 8.54 -31.76 20.22
C PHE A 119 8.97 -31.74 21.69
N ILE A 120 9.01 -30.56 22.32
CA ILE A 120 9.34 -30.43 23.74
C ILE A 120 8.39 -31.29 24.58
N HIS A 121 7.08 -31.14 24.40
CA HIS A 121 6.09 -31.94 25.12
C HIS A 121 6.27 -33.45 24.89
N ARG A 122 6.61 -33.89 23.68
CA ARG A 122 6.79 -35.32 23.39
C ARG A 122 8.03 -35.87 24.10
N PHE A 123 9.18 -35.26 23.88
CA PHE A 123 10.48 -35.77 24.31
C PHE A 123 10.85 -35.43 25.76
N LEU A 124 10.06 -34.59 26.45
CA LEU A 124 10.31 -34.27 27.84
C LEU A 124 10.20 -35.52 28.74
N PRO A 125 11.15 -35.77 29.65
CA PRO A 125 11.10 -36.90 30.58
C PRO A 125 9.88 -36.82 31.51
N VAL A 126 9.34 -37.98 31.91
CA VAL A 126 8.12 -38.08 32.73
C VAL A 126 8.23 -37.29 34.05
N ARG A 127 9.42 -37.26 34.66
CA ARG A 127 9.69 -36.47 35.88
C ARG A 127 9.39 -34.98 35.70
N PHE A 128 9.79 -34.41 34.56
CA PHE A 128 9.56 -33.00 34.26
C PHE A 128 8.13 -32.75 33.78
N LYS A 129 7.51 -33.70 33.07
CA LYS A 129 6.09 -33.59 32.67
C LYS A 129 5.15 -33.45 33.88
N ARG A 130 5.41 -34.20 34.96
CA ARG A 130 4.61 -34.09 36.20
C ARG A 130 4.74 -32.71 36.86
N SER A 131 5.93 -32.10 36.78
CA SER A 131 6.18 -30.75 37.29
C SER A 131 5.62 -29.65 36.37
N LEU A 132 5.56 -29.90 35.06
CA LEU A 132 5.13 -28.96 34.04
C LEU A 132 3.76 -29.35 33.48
N TYR A 133 2.77 -29.50 34.37
CA TYR A 133 1.40 -29.85 33.99
C TYR A 133 0.83 -28.92 32.91
N TRP A 134 1.21 -27.64 32.92
CA TRP A 134 0.79 -26.66 31.91
C TRP A 134 1.17 -27.03 30.47
N LEU A 135 2.20 -27.87 30.25
CA LEU A 135 2.57 -28.35 28.91
C LEU A 135 1.48 -29.21 28.25
N HIS A 136 0.54 -29.77 29.03
CA HIS A 136 -0.62 -30.45 28.47
C HIS A 136 -1.48 -29.54 27.56
N ILE A 137 -1.43 -28.21 27.76
CA ILE A 137 -2.10 -27.21 26.92
C ILE A 137 -1.49 -27.14 25.50
N VAL A 138 -0.25 -27.59 25.30
CA VAL A 138 0.38 -27.61 23.97
C VAL A 138 -0.41 -28.47 22.97
N ARG A 139 -1.05 -29.55 23.44
CA ARG A 139 -1.83 -30.46 22.59
C ARG A 139 -3.00 -29.74 21.91
N PRO A 140 -3.93 -29.08 22.64
CA PRO A 140 -5.03 -28.33 22.02
C PRO A 140 -4.57 -27.07 21.28
N LEU A 141 -3.44 -26.45 21.65
CA LEU A 141 -2.92 -25.29 20.91
C LEU A 141 -2.61 -25.61 19.44
N ARG A 142 -2.36 -26.87 19.07
CA ARG A 142 -2.14 -27.26 17.66
C ARG A 142 -3.36 -27.00 16.77
N ILE A 143 -4.56 -26.94 17.33
CA ILE A 143 -5.80 -26.59 16.60
C ILE A 143 -5.69 -25.18 16.00
N LEU A 144 -4.99 -24.27 16.67
CA LEU A 144 -4.79 -22.90 16.20
C LEU A 144 -4.00 -22.82 14.87
N ARG A 145 -3.32 -23.90 14.46
CA ARG A 145 -2.66 -23.97 13.14
C ARG A 145 -3.65 -23.85 11.98
N ILE A 146 -4.95 -24.07 12.20
CA ILE A 146 -6.00 -23.76 11.22
C ILE A 146 -5.94 -22.29 10.78
N ILE A 147 -5.56 -21.38 11.67
CA ILE A 147 -5.38 -19.95 11.36
C ILE A 147 -4.34 -19.77 10.25
N SER A 148 -3.25 -20.55 10.24
CA SER A 148 -2.22 -20.50 9.19
C SER A 148 -2.71 -20.97 7.82
N PHE A 149 -3.86 -21.65 7.73
CA PHE A 149 -4.43 -22.16 6.49
C PHE A 149 -5.56 -21.29 5.94
N ILE A 150 -6.45 -20.82 6.80
CA ILE A 150 -7.65 -20.08 6.39
C ILE A 150 -7.34 -18.59 6.30
N ARG A 151 -7.29 -18.05 5.07
CA ARG A 151 -7.00 -16.63 4.83
C ARG A 151 -7.93 -15.69 5.60
N GLY A 152 -9.21 -16.03 5.74
CA GLY A 152 -10.16 -15.26 6.54
C GLY A 152 -9.75 -15.16 8.02
N LEU A 153 -9.32 -16.27 8.62
CA LEU A 153 -8.80 -16.27 9.99
C LEU A 153 -7.48 -15.50 10.11
N GLN A 154 -6.59 -15.60 9.12
CA GLN A 154 -5.35 -14.80 9.10
C GLN A 154 -5.64 -13.30 9.14
N VAL A 155 -6.60 -12.84 8.33
CA VAL A 155 -7.01 -11.44 8.28
C VAL A 155 -7.59 -11.03 9.65
N LEU A 156 -8.49 -11.83 10.21
CA LEU A 156 -9.09 -11.56 11.51
C LEU A 156 -8.04 -11.51 12.64
N THR A 157 -7.16 -12.51 12.72
CA THR A 157 -6.09 -12.55 13.73
C THR A 157 -5.11 -11.40 13.55
N THR A 158 -4.75 -11.04 12.31
CA THR A 158 -3.86 -9.89 12.07
C THR A 158 -4.51 -8.58 12.50
N ALA A 159 -5.80 -8.41 12.22
CA ALA A 159 -6.57 -7.25 12.68
C ALA A 159 -6.62 -7.19 14.22
N LEU A 160 -6.90 -8.31 14.90
CA LEU A 160 -6.90 -8.39 16.37
C LEU A 160 -5.53 -8.07 16.98
N VAL A 161 -4.44 -8.58 16.42
CA VAL A 161 -3.09 -8.26 16.91
C VAL A 161 -2.75 -6.79 16.67
N SER A 162 -3.21 -6.21 15.57
CA SER A 162 -3.03 -4.79 15.28
C SER A 162 -3.78 -3.91 16.28
N THR A 163 -5.04 -4.25 16.60
CA THR A 163 -5.82 -3.50 17.60
C THR A 163 -5.18 -3.61 18.99
N LEU A 164 -4.72 -4.81 19.39
CA LEU A 164 -4.01 -5.01 20.65
C LEU A 164 -2.77 -4.12 20.80
N LYS A 165 -1.99 -3.92 19.73
CA LYS A 165 -0.83 -3.01 19.75
C LYS A 165 -1.25 -1.55 20.00
N ASN A 166 -2.35 -1.13 19.38
CA ASN A 166 -2.86 0.24 19.53
C ASN A 166 -3.37 0.52 20.95
N VAL A 167 -3.86 -0.52 21.64
CA VAL A 167 -4.45 -0.38 22.97
C VAL A 167 -3.54 -0.80 24.13
N PHE A 168 -2.36 -1.34 23.82
CA PHE A 168 -1.44 -1.92 24.80
C PHE A 168 -1.12 -0.95 25.95
N PHE A 169 -0.86 0.32 25.65
CA PHE A 169 -0.54 1.33 26.66
C PHE A 169 -1.70 1.61 27.62
N VAL A 170 -2.94 1.56 27.13
CA VAL A 170 -4.12 1.76 27.98
C VAL A 170 -4.36 0.54 28.87
N LEU A 171 -4.17 -0.67 28.34
CA LEU A 171 -4.21 -1.90 29.15
C LEU A 171 -3.11 -1.92 30.22
N PHE A 172 -1.92 -1.43 29.88
CA PHE A 172 -0.81 -1.28 30.83
C PHE A 172 -1.13 -0.25 31.92
N LEU A 173 -1.75 0.89 31.56
CA LEU A 173 -2.24 1.87 32.52
C LEU A 173 -3.29 1.27 33.47
N LEU A 174 -4.23 0.47 32.94
CA LEU A 174 -5.21 -0.26 33.75
C LEU A 174 -4.52 -1.25 34.71
N PHE A 175 -3.50 -1.95 34.25
CA PHE A 175 -2.71 -2.85 35.11
C PHE A 175 -1.97 -2.11 36.22
N LEU A 176 -1.39 -0.93 35.94
CA LEU A 176 -0.77 -0.08 36.96
C LEU A 176 -1.80 0.41 37.98
N LEU A 177 -2.97 0.86 37.52
CA LEU A 177 -4.06 1.24 38.40
C LEU A 177 -4.48 0.08 39.31
N MET A 178 -4.70 -1.11 38.74
CA MET A 178 -5.03 -2.31 39.50
C MET A 178 -3.95 -2.62 40.53
N THR A 179 -2.67 -2.40 40.21
CA THR A 179 -1.57 -2.62 41.16
C THR A 179 -1.65 -1.68 42.36
N VAL A 180 -1.90 -0.39 42.13
CA VAL A 180 -2.06 0.59 43.21
C VAL A 180 -3.26 0.22 44.10
N PHE A 181 -4.41 -0.08 43.50
CA PHE A 181 -5.60 -0.48 44.25
C PHE A 181 -5.44 -1.84 44.94
N ALA A 182 -4.70 -2.79 44.36
CA ALA A 182 -4.44 -4.09 44.97
C ALA A 182 -3.63 -3.94 46.25
N LEU A 183 -2.61 -3.08 46.24
CA LEU A 183 -1.81 -2.77 47.42
C LEU A 183 -2.65 -2.06 48.49
N ILE A 184 -3.42 -1.04 48.12
CA ILE A 184 -4.30 -0.33 49.06
C ILE A 184 -5.29 -1.31 49.69
N GLY A 185 -5.97 -2.12 48.88
CA GLY A 185 -6.95 -3.08 49.38
C GLY A 185 -6.32 -4.16 50.25
N TYR A 186 -5.11 -4.64 49.91
CA TYR A 186 -4.34 -5.55 50.77
C TYR A 186 -4.03 -4.92 52.13
N TYR A 187 -3.51 -3.70 52.17
CA TYR A 187 -3.13 -3.04 53.42
C TYR A 187 -4.33 -2.65 54.29
N PHE A 188 -5.47 -2.30 53.69
CA PHE A 188 -6.65 -1.84 54.42
C PHE A 188 -7.65 -2.95 54.76
N TYR A 189 -7.83 -3.92 53.87
CA TYR A 189 -8.89 -4.93 53.97
C TYR A 189 -8.36 -6.37 54.04
N GLY A 190 -7.05 -6.60 53.85
CA GLY A 190 -6.44 -7.93 53.80
C GLY A 190 -6.03 -8.55 55.14
N ASN A 191 -6.41 -7.95 56.26
CA ASN A 191 -6.06 -8.46 57.59
C ASN A 191 -6.66 -9.87 57.82
N SER A 192 -5.88 -10.80 58.39
CA SER A 192 -6.32 -12.18 58.63
C SER A 192 -7.42 -12.32 59.68
N ASP A 193 -7.44 -11.43 60.67
CA ASP A 193 -8.27 -11.64 61.87
C ASP A 193 -9.60 -10.88 61.81
N HIS A 194 -9.60 -9.74 61.12
CA HIS A 194 -10.76 -8.83 61.03
C HIS A 194 -11.00 -8.29 59.62
N GLY A 195 -10.29 -8.81 58.62
CA GLY A 195 -10.36 -8.38 57.23
C GLY A 195 -10.99 -9.41 56.30
N ASP A 196 -11.22 -9.00 55.06
CA ASP A 196 -11.61 -9.90 53.98
C ASP A 196 -10.35 -10.52 53.36
N PHE A 197 -9.83 -11.52 54.05
CA PHE A 197 -8.63 -12.25 53.66
C PHE A 197 -8.80 -13.01 52.33
N LYS A 198 -10.02 -13.41 51.98
CA LYS A 198 -10.30 -14.16 50.73
C LYS A 198 -10.01 -13.32 49.51
N ASN A 199 -10.46 -12.06 49.51
CA ASN A 199 -10.30 -11.14 48.39
C ASN A 199 -9.02 -10.31 48.49
N TRP A 200 -8.64 -9.88 49.70
CA TRP A 200 -7.54 -8.93 49.90
C TRP A 200 -6.32 -9.51 50.62
N GLY A 201 -6.35 -10.76 51.07
CA GLY A 201 -5.26 -11.36 51.86
C GLY A 201 -4.00 -11.71 51.08
N SER A 202 -4.03 -11.63 49.74
CA SER A 202 -2.84 -11.77 48.90
C SER A 202 -2.94 -10.88 47.68
N LEU A 203 -1.80 -10.47 47.12
CA LEU A 203 -1.78 -9.65 45.90
C LEU A 203 -2.45 -10.38 44.72
N ARG A 204 -2.33 -11.72 44.66
CA ARG A 204 -3.00 -12.53 43.62
C ARG A 204 -4.53 -12.47 43.77
N SER A 205 -5.03 -12.65 44.99
CA SER A 205 -6.48 -12.55 45.27
C SER A 205 -6.98 -11.14 44.95
N ALA A 206 -6.24 -10.10 45.37
CA ALA A 206 -6.61 -8.71 45.14
C ALA A 206 -6.67 -8.37 43.65
N TYR A 207 -5.71 -8.86 42.84
CA TYR A 207 -5.77 -8.70 41.39
C TYR A 207 -6.98 -9.40 40.77
N PHE A 208 -7.35 -10.60 41.26
CA PHE A 208 -8.53 -11.31 40.77
C PHE A 208 -9.83 -10.57 41.13
N THR A 209 -9.95 -10.10 42.37
CA THR A 209 -11.08 -9.26 42.81
C THR A 209 -11.18 -7.98 41.99
N LEU A 210 -10.08 -7.25 41.80
CA LEU A 210 -10.07 -6.04 40.98
C LEU A 210 -10.37 -6.31 39.50
N PHE A 211 -9.96 -7.46 38.96
CA PHE A 211 -10.33 -7.85 37.60
C PHE A 211 -11.84 -8.01 37.46
N SER A 212 -12.50 -8.71 38.40
CA SER A 212 -13.96 -8.82 38.46
C SER A 212 -14.64 -7.45 38.63
N LEU A 213 -14.07 -6.57 39.46
CA LEU A 213 -14.60 -5.23 39.66
C LEU A 213 -14.50 -4.34 38.41
N VAL A 214 -13.43 -4.45 37.61
CA VAL A 214 -13.32 -3.74 36.31
C VAL A 214 -14.41 -4.20 35.34
N THR A 215 -14.77 -5.48 35.36
CA THR A 215 -15.86 -6.03 34.53
C THR A 215 -17.25 -5.75 35.11
N LEU A 216 -17.34 -4.98 36.21
CA LEU A 216 -18.57 -4.70 36.95
C LEU A 216 -19.27 -5.96 37.50
N ASP A 217 -18.53 -7.04 37.70
CA ASP A 217 -19.06 -8.33 38.13
C ASP A 217 -18.88 -8.53 39.65
N GLY A 218 -19.93 -9.00 40.32
CA GLY A 218 -19.91 -9.39 41.73
C GLY A 218 -19.61 -8.27 42.76
N TRP A 219 -19.60 -6.99 42.36
CA TRP A 219 -19.20 -5.89 43.25
C TRP A 219 -20.15 -5.64 44.42
N THR A 220 -21.44 -5.92 44.25
CA THR A 220 -22.45 -5.80 45.32
C THR A 220 -22.26 -6.86 46.39
N ASP A 221 -21.95 -8.08 45.98
CA ASP A 221 -21.74 -9.22 46.88
C ASP A 221 -20.44 -9.03 47.67
N LEU A 222 -19.38 -8.56 47.00
CA LEU A 222 -18.13 -8.15 47.64
C LEU A 222 -18.39 -7.08 48.72
N GLN A 223 -19.23 -6.09 48.44
CA GLN A 223 -19.58 -5.05 49.41
C GLN A 223 -20.46 -5.54 50.55
N ALA A 224 -21.37 -6.48 50.29
CA ALA A 224 -22.18 -7.11 51.33
C ALA A 224 -21.31 -7.95 52.28
N GLU A 225 -20.33 -8.69 51.76
CA GLU A 225 -19.36 -9.43 52.57
C GLU A 225 -18.43 -8.48 53.32
N THR A 226 -17.84 -7.48 52.65
CA THR A 226 -16.93 -6.52 53.30
C THR A 226 -17.64 -5.68 54.36
N GLY A 227 -18.93 -5.38 54.15
CA GLY A 227 -19.78 -4.66 55.10
C GLY A 227 -19.97 -5.39 56.44
N LYS A 228 -19.85 -6.73 56.47
CA LYS A 228 -19.90 -7.51 57.73
C LYS A 228 -18.71 -7.21 58.64
N PHE A 229 -17.60 -6.75 58.07
CA PHE A 229 -16.38 -6.39 58.81
C PHE A 229 -16.35 -4.92 59.26
N GLY A 230 -17.43 -4.14 59.01
CA GLY A 230 -17.55 -2.76 59.48
C GLY A 230 -16.73 -1.72 58.69
N PHE A 231 -16.15 -2.10 57.55
CA PHE A 231 -15.37 -1.17 56.72
C PHE A 231 -16.26 -0.26 55.86
N ALA A 232 -16.81 0.80 56.45
CA ALA A 232 -17.59 1.79 55.71
C ALA A 232 -16.80 2.46 54.56
N SER A 233 -15.48 2.59 54.70
CA SER A 233 -14.58 3.11 53.65
C SER A 233 -14.49 2.22 52.41
N SER A 234 -14.79 0.92 52.54
CA SER A 234 -14.73 -0.05 51.43
C SER A 234 -15.67 0.32 50.27
N ARG A 235 -16.84 0.88 50.58
CA ARG A 235 -17.80 1.32 49.55
C ARG A 235 -17.20 2.40 48.66
N PHE A 236 -16.61 3.42 49.25
CA PHE A 236 -15.97 4.51 48.50
C PHE A 236 -14.76 4.01 47.71
N PHE A 237 -13.98 3.10 48.29
CA PHE A 237 -12.85 2.48 47.61
C PHE A 237 -13.29 1.69 46.36
N VAL A 238 -14.28 0.81 46.48
CA VAL A 238 -14.78 0.00 45.35
C VAL A 238 -15.49 0.86 44.31
N ILE A 239 -16.35 1.80 44.73
CA ILE A 239 -17.01 2.72 43.80
C ILE A 239 -15.97 3.58 43.07
N GLY A 240 -14.96 4.10 43.78
CA GLY A 240 -13.87 4.88 43.19
C GLY A 240 -13.08 4.08 42.16
N PHE A 241 -12.75 2.82 42.46
CA PHE A 241 -12.09 1.92 41.52
C PHE A 241 -12.96 1.65 40.29
N ILE A 242 -14.24 1.35 40.48
CA ILE A 242 -15.19 1.10 39.39
C ILE A 242 -15.30 2.33 38.48
N LEU A 243 -15.48 3.53 39.04
CA LEU A 243 -15.59 4.75 38.24
C LEU A 243 -14.33 4.99 37.42
N LEU A 244 -13.15 4.82 38.02
CA LEU A 244 -11.87 5.03 37.32
C LEU A 244 -11.61 3.92 36.28
N GLY A 245 -11.95 2.67 36.60
CA GLY A 245 -11.89 1.53 35.68
C GLY A 245 -12.82 1.71 34.49
N CYS A 246 -14.07 2.11 34.72
CA CYS A 246 -15.03 2.46 33.68
C CYS A 246 -14.52 3.62 32.82
N TYR A 247 -13.96 4.67 33.42
CA TYR A 247 -13.37 5.78 32.68
C TYR A 247 -12.23 5.31 31.75
N LEU A 248 -11.32 4.48 32.25
CA LEU A 248 -10.25 3.90 31.42
C LEU A 248 -10.81 2.99 30.32
N PHE A 249 -11.82 2.18 30.61
CA PHE A 249 -12.46 1.30 29.63
C PHE A 249 -13.22 2.07 28.55
N PHE A 250 -13.93 3.14 28.91
CA PHE A 250 -14.55 4.03 27.93
C PHE A 250 -13.52 4.74 27.08
N ASN A 251 -12.41 5.23 27.67
CA ASN A 251 -11.33 5.81 26.90
C ASN A 251 -10.66 4.81 25.96
N LEU A 252 -10.56 3.54 26.37
CA LEU A 252 -10.11 2.44 25.52
C LEU A 252 -11.06 2.24 24.32
N PHE A 253 -12.35 2.13 24.58
CA PHE A 253 -13.38 1.94 23.57
C PHE A 253 -13.42 3.12 22.59
N ILE A 254 -13.47 4.35 23.11
CA ILE A 254 -13.42 5.58 22.33
C ILE A 254 -12.14 5.63 21.50
N GLY A 255 -10.99 5.29 22.08
CA GLY A 255 -9.71 5.23 21.37
C GLY A 255 -9.75 4.25 20.19
N VAL A 256 -10.23 3.03 20.40
CA VAL A 256 -10.35 2.00 19.33
C VAL A 256 -11.33 2.45 18.24
N VAL A 257 -12.50 2.94 18.63
CA VAL A 257 -13.53 3.39 17.68
C VAL A 257 -13.04 4.60 16.88
N ILE A 258 -12.42 5.58 17.52
CA ILE A 258 -11.85 6.76 16.84
C ILE A 258 -10.73 6.35 15.88
N ILE A 259 -9.83 5.44 16.26
CA ILE A 259 -8.76 4.98 15.37
C ILE A 259 -9.35 4.32 14.13
N ASN A 260 -10.32 3.42 14.30
CA ASN A 260 -10.97 2.73 13.18
C ASN A 260 -11.73 3.71 12.25
N ILE A 261 -12.46 4.66 12.84
CA ILE A 261 -13.15 5.72 12.09
C ILE A 261 -12.13 6.58 11.33
N ARG A 262 -11.05 7.04 11.99
CA ARG A 262 -10.01 7.84 11.35
C ARG A 262 -9.32 7.10 10.21
N GLU A 263 -8.96 5.83 10.39
CA GLU A 263 -8.35 5.02 9.34
C GLU A 263 -9.29 4.89 8.14
N THR A 264 -10.56 4.58 8.38
CA THR A 264 -11.59 4.44 7.34
C THR A 264 -11.84 5.76 6.62
N THR A 265 -12.04 6.86 7.35
CA THR A 265 -12.24 8.21 6.78
C THR A 265 -11.02 8.67 5.98
N THR A 266 -9.81 8.42 6.47
CA THR A 266 -8.57 8.78 5.75
C THR A 266 -8.41 7.97 4.48
N ALA A 267 -8.70 6.66 4.52
CA ALA A 267 -8.66 5.80 3.35
C ALA A 267 -9.70 6.23 2.31
N PHE A 268 -10.92 6.57 2.74
CA PHE A 268 -11.99 7.08 1.88
C PHE A 268 -11.61 8.40 1.20
N ASN A 269 -11.09 9.38 1.96
CA ASN A 269 -10.66 10.67 1.40
C ASN A 269 -9.50 10.52 0.40
N LYS A 270 -8.55 9.61 0.67
CA LYS A 270 -7.47 9.27 -0.29
C LYS A 270 -8.03 8.63 -1.55
N GLY A 271 -8.99 7.70 -1.42
CA GLY A 271 -9.69 7.09 -2.56
C GLY A 271 -10.33 8.15 -3.45
N LEU A 272 -11.06 9.09 -2.85
CA LEU A 272 -11.68 10.21 -3.58
C LEU A 272 -10.65 11.11 -4.28
N GLN A 273 -9.49 11.38 -3.65
CA GLN A 273 -8.43 12.16 -4.29
C GLN A 273 -7.86 11.43 -5.50
N THR A 274 -7.54 10.14 -5.37
CA THR A 274 -7.04 9.34 -6.49
C THR A 274 -8.05 9.26 -7.62
N GLU A 275 -9.34 9.12 -7.31
CA GLU A 275 -10.40 9.12 -8.32
C GLU A 275 -10.44 10.46 -9.07
N ARG A 276 -10.41 11.59 -8.35
CA ARG A 276 -10.35 12.93 -8.97
C ARG A 276 -9.12 13.11 -9.85
N GLU A 277 -7.95 12.65 -9.41
CA GLU A 277 -6.72 12.69 -10.19
C GLU A 277 -6.81 11.84 -11.46
N THR A 278 -7.40 10.64 -11.38
CA THR A 278 -7.61 9.79 -12.57
C THR A 278 -8.58 10.41 -13.56
N ILE A 279 -9.67 11.03 -13.09
CA ILE A 279 -10.62 11.76 -13.92
C ILE A 279 -9.94 12.95 -14.59
N LEU A 280 -9.10 13.70 -13.85
CA LEU A 280 -8.38 14.85 -14.40
C LEU A 280 -7.37 14.40 -15.47
N LEU A 281 -6.62 13.32 -15.22
CA LEU A 281 -5.70 12.74 -16.20
C LEU A 281 -6.43 12.25 -17.45
N GLN A 282 -7.57 11.57 -17.30
CA GLN A 282 -8.41 11.16 -18.43
C GLN A 282 -8.92 12.36 -19.23
N LYS A 283 -9.41 13.41 -18.57
CA LYS A 283 -9.82 14.65 -19.22
C LYS A 283 -8.65 15.30 -19.97
N LYS A 284 -7.47 15.37 -19.37
CA LYS A 284 -6.25 15.91 -20.00
C LYS A 284 -5.88 15.11 -21.25
N GLN A 285 -5.91 13.78 -21.19
CA GLN A 285 -5.63 12.92 -22.35
C GLN A 285 -6.66 13.10 -23.47
N ALA A 286 -7.95 13.14 -23.14
CA ALA A 286 -9.01 13.36 -24.12
C ALA A 286 -8.89 14.74 -24.79
N MET A 287 -8.54 15.78 -24.02
CA MET A 287 -8.31 17.12 -24.54
C MET A 287 -7.10 17.17 -25.48
N LEU A 288 -5.98 16.54 -25.12
CA LEU A 288 -4.79 16.45 -25.98
C LEU A 288 -5.08 15.71 -27.28
N GLN A 289 -5.78 14.58 -27.23
CA GLN A 289 -6.18 13.85 -28.43
C GLN A 289 -7.06 14.71 -29.35
N ARG A 290 -8.02 15.45 -28.77
CA ARG A 290 -8.88 16.36 -29.52
C ARG A 290 -8.10 17.52 -30.14
N GLN A 291 -7.11 18.07 -29.44
CA GLN A 291 -6.23 19.10 -29.98
C GLN A 291 -5.38 18.56 -31.13
N GLN A 292 -4.77 17.38 -30.97
CA GLN A 292 -3.97 16.74 -32.03
C GLN A 292 -4.81 16.45 -33.28
N SER A 293 -6.03 15.92 -33.12
CA SER A 293 -6.92 15.67 -34.26
C SER A 293 -7.33 16.97 -34.96
N HIS A 294 -7.59 18.04 -34.22
CA HIS A 294 -7.90 19.35 -34.81
C HIS A 294 -6.69 19.93 -35.58
N ILE A 295 -5.48 19.82 -35.03
CA ILE A 295 -4.27 20.29 -35.71
C ILE A 295 -4.02 19.49 -37.00
N ALA A 296 -4.22 18.17 -36.97
CA ALA A 296 -4.08 17.32 -38.15
C ALA A 296 -5.08 17.69 -39.27
N ASP A 297 -6.35 17.90 -38.93
CA ASP A 297 -7.39 18.36 -39.89
C ASP A 297 -7.05 19.74 -40.48
N LEU A 298 -6.46 20.63 -39.69
CA LEU A 298 -6.02 21.95 -40.16
C LEU A 298 -4.83 21.86 -41.14
N ILE A 299 -3.84 21.01 -40.86
CA ILE A 299 -2.71 20.75 -41.78
C ILE A 299 -3.22 20.19 -43.12
N GLU A 300 -4.21 19.30 -43.08
CA GLU A 300 -4.80 18.71 -44.29
C GLU A 300 -5.55 19.76 -45.11
N LYS A 301 -6.32 20.65 -44.46
CA LYS A 301 -7.00 21.76 -45.13
C LYS A 301 -6.05 22.76 -45.78
N GLN A 302 -4.91 23.07 -45.13
CA GLN A 302 -3.87 23.92 -45.71
C GLN A 302 -3.29 23.31 -47.00
N LYS A 303 -3.09 21.99 -47.05
CA LYS A 303 -2.60 21.29 -48.25
C LYS A 303 -3.60 21.26 -49.40
N THR A 304 -4.89 21.49 -49.13
CA THR A 304 -5.99 21.23 -50.08
C THR A 304 -6.63 22.51 -50.64
N SER A 305 -5.89 23.63 -50.72
CA SER A 305 -6.21 24.81 -51.57
C SER A 305 -7.07 25.94 -50.97
N GLN A 306 -6.96 26.26 -49.67
CA GLN A 306 -7.41 27.56 -49.16
C GLN A 306 -6.31 28.20 -48.30
N PHE A 307 -5.68 29.26 -48.82
CA PHE A 307 -4.66 30.07 -48.16
C PHE A 307 -5.27 30.87 -46.98
N GLU A 308 -5.73 30.20 -45.92
CA GLU A 308 -6.04 30.88 -44.66
C GLU A 308 -4.73 31.29 -43.98
N SER A 309 -4.65 32.52 -43.48
CA SER A 309 -3.43 32.97 -42.81
C SER A 309 -3.28 32.27 -41.45
N PHE A 310 -2.05 32.03 -41.00
CA PHE A 310 -1.76 31.43 -39.69
C PHE A 310 -2.53 32.10 -38.53
N SER A 311 -2.78 33.41 -38.61
CA SER A 311 -3.57 34.17 -37.62
C SER A 311 -5.03 33.69 -37.54
N GLU A 312 -5.68 33.42 -38.67
CA GLU A 312 -7.08 32.96 -38.71
C GLU A 312 -7.21 31.54 -38.16
N ILE A 313 -6.20 30.71 -38.38
CA ILE A 313 -6.13 29.34 -37.87
C ILE A 313 -6.06 29.34 -36.33
N VAL A 314 -5.19 30.17 -35.76
CA VAL A 314 -5.06 30.32 -34.30
C VAL A 314 -6.36 30.84 -33.68
N GLU A 315 -7.07 31.74 -34.37
CA GLU A 315 -8.33 32.31 -33.90
C GLU A 315 -9.49 31.29 -33.90
N LYS A 316 -9.59 30.43 -34.93
CA LYS A 316 -10.56 29.32 -34.95
C LYS A 316 -10.29 28.28 -33.85
N VAL A 317 -9.02 27.97 -33.58
CA VAL A 317 -8.64 27.10 -32.45
C VAL A 317 -9.06 27.72 -31.12
N LYS A 318 -8.84 29.03 -30.96
CA LYS A 318 -9.26 29.79 -29.78
C LYS A 318 -10.77 29.77 -29.56
N GLN A 319 -11.57 29.85 -30.63
CA GLN A 319 -13.04 29.81 -30.57
C GLN A 319 -13.60 28.41 -30.25
N THR A 320 -12.83 27.34 -30.45
CA THR A 320 -13.28 25.95 -30.21
C THR A 320 -13.12 25.52 -28.74
N LEU A 321 -12.36 26.29 -27.94
CA LEU A 321 -12.10 26.05 -26.53
C LEU A 321 -13.29 26.52 -25.66
N ARG A 322 -13.77 25.69 -24.73
CA ARG A 322 -14.83 26.10 -23.78
C ARG A 322 -14.22 26.93 -22.64
N HIS A 323 -15.04 27.76 -21.99
CA HIS A 323 -14.60 28.64 -20.89
C HIS A 323 -13.99 27.91 -19.68
N ASP A 324 -14.25 26.61 -19.50
CA ASP A 324 -13.69 25.80 -18.41
C ASP A 324 -12.47 24.96 -18.84
N ASP A 325 -12.05 25.05 -20.10
CA ASP A 325 -10.90 24.30 -20.62
C ASP A 325 -9.60 25.06 -20.30
N TYR A 326 -8.83 24.55 -19.33
CA TYR A 326 -7.47 25.04 -19.10
C TYR A 326 -6.60 24.72 -20.33
N VAL A 327 -6.29 25.74 -21.12
CA VAL A 327 -5.30 25.63 -22.19
C VAL A 327 -3.91 25.59 -21.53
N LEU A 328 -3.24 24.44 -21.58
CA LEU A 328 -1.81 24.35 -21.30
C LEU A 328 -1.07 25.09 -22.42
N LEU A 329 -0.94 26.42 -22.29
CA LEU A 329 -0.30 27.28 -23.31
C LEU A 329 1.19 26.94 -23.52
N ASP A 330 1.85 26.37 -22.52
CA ASP A 330 3.29 26.07 -22.59
C ASP A 330 3.65 25.03 -23.67
N ASP A 331 2.71 24.16 -24.05
CA ASP A 331 2.97 23.04 -24.99
C ASP A 331 2.55 23.32 -26.44
N LEU A 332 1.75 24.36 -26.70
CA LEU A 332 1.24 24.57 -28.06
C LEU A 332 2.32 25.13 -28.99
N CYS A 333 3.06 26.14 -28.54
CA CYS A 333 4.17 26.75 -29.29
C CYS A 333 5.42 25.87 -29.34
N SER A 334 5.49 24.83 -28.51
CA SER A 334 6.59 23.86 -28.43
C SER A 334 6.23 22.49 -29.01
N SER A 335 4.98 22.29 -29.45
CA SER A 335 4.54 21.11 -30.18
C SER A 335 5.26 21.04 -31.53
N LEU A 336 5.89 19.90 -31.80
CA LEU A 336 6.62 19.66 -33.06
C LEU A 336 5.74 19.95 -34.28
N SER A 337 4.46 19.58 -34.21
CA SER A 337 3.48 19.82 -35.28
C SER A 337 3.14 21.30 -35.47
N PHE A 338 3.18 22.11 -34.41
CA PHE A 338 2.96 23.55 -34.50
C PHE A 338 4.17 24.28 -35.08
N ILE A 339 5.37 23.83 -34.70
CA ILE A 339 6.64 24.30 -35.26
C ILE A 339 6.71 23.98 -36.76
N ASP A 340 6.29 22.78 -37.18
CA ASP A 340 6.24 22.40 -38.60
C ASP A 340 5.28 23.28 -39.41
N ILE A 341 4.09 23.60 -38.88
CA ILE A 341 3.14 24.53 -39.53
C ILE A 341 3.76 25.92 -39.66
N TYR A 342 4.40 26.41 -38.59
CA TYR A 342 5.04 27.72 -38.59
C TYR A 342 6.17 27.80 -39.63
N PHE A 343 7.05 26.80 -39.69
CA PHE A 343 8.09 26.74 -40.72
C PHE A 343 7.53 26.64 -42.13
N THR A 344 6.50 25.82 -42.35
CA THR A 344 5.84 25.71 -43.66
C THR A 344 5.25 27.06 -44.09
N SER A 345 4.67 27.81 -43.15
CA SER A 345 4.14 29.15 -43.44
C SER A 345 5.25 30.17 -43.74
N LEU A 346 6.42 30.05 -43.10
CA LEU A 346 7.57 30.90 -43.40
C LEU A 346 8.16 30.60 -44.79
N ASP A 347 8.28 29.33 -45.16
CA ASP A 347 8.77 28.92 -46.48
C ASP A 347 7.88 29.46 -47.61
N GLU A 348 6.56 29.46 -47.43
CA GLU A 348 5.61 30.05 -48.40
C GLU A 348 5.76 31.58 -48.49
N GLN A 349 6.04 32.25 -47.38
CA GLN A 349 6.31 33.69 -47.38
C GLN A 349 7.61 34.02 -48.12
N ASP A 350 8.68 33.25 -47.86
CA ASP A 350 9.97 33.41 -48.54
C ASP A 350 9.85 33.16 -50.05
N ASN A 351 9.11 32.13 -50.47
CA ASN A 351 8.81 31.89 -51.88
C ASN A 351 8.05 33.05 -52.53
N THR A 352 7.09 33.64 -51.81
CA THR A 352 6.33 34.79 -52.29
C THR A 352 7.22 36.02 -52.43
N LEU A 353 8.10 36.27 -51.44
CA LEU A 353 9.07 37.35 -51.47
C LEU A 353 10.08 37.20 -52.62
N TYR A 354 10.56 35.98 -52.86
CA TYR A 354 11.48 35.68 -53.96
C TYR A 354 10.85 35.98 -55.33
N LYS A 355 9.58 35.57 -55.54
CA LYS A 355 8.83 35.88 -56.76
C LYS A 355 8.65 37.39 -56.96
N LEU A 356 8.35 38.13 -55.88
CA LEU A 356 8.25 39.59 -55.90
C LEU A 356 9.58 40.25 -56.27
N GLN A 357 10.69 39.77 -55.70
CA GLN A 357 12.02 40.29 -55.99
C GLN A 357 12.42 40.03 -57.46
N GLN A 358 12.12 38.85 -57.99
CA GLN A 358 12.37 38.52 -59.39
C GLN A 358 11.56 39.42 -60.34
N LEU A 359 10.29 39.68 -60.01
CA LEU A 359 9.46 40.63 -60.75
C LEU A 359 10.07 42.04 -60.74
N TYR A 360 10.60 42.48 -59.60
CA TYR A 360 11.24 43.78 -59.46
C TYR A 360 12.53 43.90 -60.30
N PHE A 361 13.31 42.83 -60.37
CA PHE A 361 14.49 42.76 -61.24
C PHE A 361 14.11 42.80 -62.72
N GLU A 362 13.07 42.08 -63.14
CA GLU A 362 12.59 42.13 -64.53
C GLU A 362 12.10 43.53 -64.89
N ILE A 363 11.30 44.16 -64.03
CA ILE A 363 10.84 45.54 -64.25
C ILE A 363 12.03 46.49 -64.37
N SER A 364 13.01 46.38 -63.48
CA SER A 364 14.21 47.22 -63.49
C SER A 364 15.06 47.00 -64.75
N TYR A 365 15.18 45.75 -65.22
CA TYR A 365 15.89 45.38 -66.44
C TYR A 365 15.20 45.95 -67.69
N VAL A 366 13.87 45.83 -67.78
CA VAL A 366 13.08 46.42 -68.88
C VAL A 366 13.19 47.94 -68.86
N LEU A 367 13.10 48.58 -67.69
CA LEU A 367 13.26 50.02 -67.55
C LEU A 367 14.67 50.49 -67.97
N GLY A 368 15.70 49.72 -67.60
CA GLY A 368 17.08 49.96 -68.00
C GLY A 368 17.28 49.87 -69.51
N ASN A 369 16.73 48.83 -70.14
CA ASN A 369 16.77 48.68 -71.60
C ASN A 369 16.05 49.84 -72.32
N LEU A 370 14.90 50.28 -71.81
CA LEU A 370 14.19 51.44 -72.38
C LEU A 370 15.02 52.73 -72.26
N LEU A 371 15.67 52.96 -71.11
CA LEU A 371 16.57 54.11 -70.90
C LEU A 371 17.83 54.08 -71.79
N GLU A 372 18.37 52.89 -72.09
CA GLU A 372 19.47 52.75 -73.04
C GLU A 372 19.03 53.03 -74.49
N VAL A 373 17.84 52.55 -74.87
CA VAL A 373 17.24 52.84 -76.20
C VAL A 373 17.03 54.34 -76.40
N ASP A 374 16.48 55.05 -75.40
CA ASP A 374 16.31 56.51 -75.45
C ASP A 374 17.66 57.24 -75.57
N ARG A 375 18.69 56.81 -74.80
CA ARG A 375 20.04 57.41 -74.89
C ARG A 375 20.70 57.21 -76.25
N HIS A 376 20.46 56.06 -76.89
CA HIS A 376 20.96 55.77 -78.24
C HIS A 376 20.25 56.60 -79.31
N GLN A 377 18.96 56.93 -79.13
CA GLN A 377 18.24 57.85 -80.02
C GLN A 377 18.75 59.29 -79.88
N GLU A 378 18.94 59.81 -78.66
CA GLU A 378 19.51 61.15 -78.44
C GLU A 378 20.93 61.31 -79.01
N HIS A 379 21.78 60.27 -78.88
CA HIS A 379 23.12 60.29 -79.46
C HIS A 379 23.12 60.23 -81.00
N SER A 380 22.10 59.64 -81.60
CA SER A 380 21.93 59.56 -83.06
C SER A 380 21.40 60.87 -83.63
N GLU A 381 20.48 61.55 -82.93
CA GLU A 381 20.01 62.90 -83.31
C GLU A 381 21.11 63.96 -83.20
N LYS A 382 21.95 63.92 -82.16
CA LYS A 382 23.11 64.82 -82.04
C LYS A 382 24.17 64.63 -83.14
N LYS A 383 24.28 63.44 -83.75
CA LYS A 383 25.18 63.20 -84.90
C LYS A 383 24.54 63.53 -86.25
N GLY A 384 23.21 63.58 -86.35
CA GLY A 384 22.49 63.96 -87.57
C GLY A 384 22.30 65.47 -87.76
N GLY A 385 22.38 66.27 -86.69
CA GLY A 385 22.11 67.71 -86.72
C GLY A 385 23.22 68.62 -87.31
N ASP A 386 24.46 68.15 -87.43
CA ASP A 386 25.60 68.99 -87.85
C ASP A 386 25.95 68.90 -89.36
N GLY A 387 25.13 68.19 -90.16
CA GLY A 387 25.50 67.76 -91.52
C GLY A 387 24.75 68.35 -92.72
N ALA A 388 23.76 69.23 -92.55
CA ALA A 388 22.94 69.66 -93.69
C ALA A 388 22.40 71.09 -93.59
N ASN A 389 23.28 72.08 -93.72
CA ASN A 389 22.88 73.38 -94.29
C ASN A 389 24.07 74.03 -95.02
N LYS A 390 24.20 73.78 -96.33
CA LYS A 390 24.94 74.64 -97.26
C LYS A 390 24.15 74.79 -98.58
N PRO A 391 24.16 75.99 -99.18
CA PRO A 391 23.14 76.43 -100.12
C PRO A 391 23.55 76.25 -101.58
N ASN A 392 22.55 76.14 -102.46
CA ASN A 392 22.52 76.77 -103.79
C ASN A 392 21.08 76.90 -104.26
#